data_AF-A0A816X056-F1
#
_entry.id   AF-A0A816X056-F1
#
_cell.length_a   1.000
_cell.length_b   1.000
_cell.length_c   1.000
_cell.angle_alpha   90.00
_cell.angle_beta   90.00
_cell.angle_gamma   90.00
#
_symmetry.space_group_name_H-M   'P 1'
#
loop_
_entity.id
_entity.type
_entity.pdbx_description
1 polymer ?
#
loop_
_entity_poly.entity_id
_entity_poly.type
_entity_poly.pdbx_seq_one_letter_code
_entity_poly.pdbx_strand_id
1 'polypeptide(L)'
;FSLEKQHGEILSTYEEIYGVKTSIDVENIFQQCKDQTKKVFILGRAGIGKSTFCQYVTYRWAKGELWSEYKLVILIRLRRLTDSRYPPGKRYSVNHLLENEYFPCDELSHEQIKHFKELCNKGQVFWILDGYDEFAQNIPEQLKDVFDHVRETQHHILTSRPYAIESSYDVKLEITGFTNDNIVKYVQQFFDQITKEINNDSSEIQKLLRLLKKNSSIWGVAHIPVNLELICSLWCNNDWKKTTVLTLTVLYDNIIEWQCRRYVRWVACYSLVNLGDIAATNEVILALLDAARDDDRDVRWRAHEALGKLGEKATTNEVIAALLDALRDDNRNVRGEVCKAFRTLGEKAATNEVITALVNAMRDDNGDVRLEEIE
;
A
#
# COMPACT_ATOMS: atom_id res chain seq x y z
N PHE A 1 -15.94 -5.18 1.93
CA PHE A 1 -16.31 -3.82 2.35
C PHE A 1 -17.77 -3.86 2.79
N SER A 2 -18.08 -3.36 3.97
CA SER A 2 -19.48 -3.15 4.39
C SER A 2 -19.90 -1.75 3.96
N LEU A 3 -20.84 -1.68 3.02
CA LEU A 3 -21.48 -0.44 2.59
C LEU A 3 -22.87 -0.37 3.20
N GLU A 4 -23.23 0.79 3.71
CA GLU A 4 -24.47 1.04 4.43
C GLU A 4 -25.18 2.29 3.91
N LYS A 5 -26.51 2.22 3.80
CA LYS A 5 -27.35 3.34 3.34
C LYS A 5 -27.75 4.28 4.48
N GLN A 6 -27.72 5.61 4.26
CA GLN A 6 -28.29 6.61 5.18
C GLN A 6 -29.69 7.06 4.72
N HIS A 7 -30.61 7.33 5.66
CA HIS A 7 -31.93 7.91 5.42
C HIS A 7 -31.99 9.30 6.06
N GLY A 8 -32.29 10.36 5.30
CA GLY A 8 -32.47 11.73 5.83
C GLY A 8 -32.26 12.85 4.80
N GLU A 9 -33.19 13.81 4.75
CA GLU A 9 -33.06 15.11 4.07
C GLU A 9 -32.80 16.16 5.16
N ILE A 10 -31.67 16.87 5.08
CA ILE A 10 -31.21 17.95 5.98
C ILE A 10 -30.39 17.49 7.19
N LEU A 11 -29.06 17.56 7.05
CA LEU A 11 -28.09 17.43 8.14
C LEU A 11 -28.25 18.55 9.16
N SER A 12 -28.95 18.28 10.26
CA SER A 12 -28.94 19.19 11.42
C SER A 12 -28.80 18.50 12.79
N THR A 13 -28.85 17.17 12.89
CA THR A 13 -28.75 16.49 14.20
C THR A 13 -27.89 15.24 14.19
N TYR A 14 -27.21 15.01 15.33
CA TYR A 14 -26.40 13.83 15.64
C TYR A 14 -27.15 12.49 15.49
N GLU A 15 -28.49 12.52 15.38
CA GLU A 15 -29.37 11.35 15.36
C GLU A 15 -29.39 10.63 14.00
N GLU A 16 -29.19 11.31 12.87
CA GLU A 16 -29.19 10.67 11.54
C GLU A 16 -27.91 9.85 11.25
N ILE A 17 -26.81 10.15 11.95
CA ILE A 17 -25.58 9.31 11.93
C ILE A 17 -25.88 7.90 12.47
N TYR A 18 -26.89 7.78 13.34
CA TYR A 18 -27.37 6.54 13.95
C TYR A 18 -28.70 6.02 13.36
N GLY A 19 -29.13 6.56 12.20
CA GLY A 19 -30.27 6.00 11.48
C GLY A 19 -30.08 4.52 11.13
N VAL A 20 -31.17 3.78 10.96
CA VAL A 20 -31.12 2.36 10.57
C VAL A 20 -30.46 2.22 9.20
N LYS A 21 -29.25 1.68 9.19
CA LYS A 21 -28.46 1.46 7.99
C LYS A 21 -28.75 0.09 7.41
N THR A 22 -28.91 0.03 6.10
CA THR A 22 -29.07 -1.24 5.37
C THR A 22 -27.80 -1.55 4.60
N SER A 23 -27.32 -2.78 4.73
CA SER A 23 -26.14 -3.24 4.02
C SER A 23 -26.46 -3.38 2.52
N ILE A 24 -25.53 -2.93 1.67
CA ILE A 24 -25.65 -2.98 0.22
C ILE A 24 -24.40 -3.65 -0.35
N ASP A 25 -24.61 -4.61 -1.25
CA ASP A 25 -23.52 -5.20 -2.02
C ASP A 25 -22.99 -4.21 -3.05
N VAL A 26 -21.68 -4.24 -3.29
CA VAL A 26 -20.97 -3.34 -4.22
C VAL A 26 -21.56 -3.41 -5.64
N GLU A 27 -22.06 -4.56 -6.05
CA GLU A 27 -22.70 -4.79 -7.35
C GLU A 27 -24.01 -4.00 -7.50
N ASN A 28 -24.67 -3.71 -6.37
CA ASN A 28 -26.02 -3.17 -6.31
C ASN A 28 -26.06 -1.66 -6.00
N ILE A 29 -24.91 -0.99 -5.92
CA ILE A 29 -24.82 0.43 -5.53
C ILE A 29 -25.60 1.37 -6.47
N PHE A 30 -25.86 0.96 -7.71
CA PHE A 30 -26.59 1.76 -8.70
C PHE A 30 -28.07 1.42 -8.80
N GLN A 31 -28.57 0.36 -8.15
CA GLN A 31 -29.97 -0.06 -8.28
C GLN A 31 -30.96 1.01 -7.79
N GLN A 32 -30.50 1.90 -6.92
CA GLN A 32 -31.33 2.96 -6.33
C GLN A 32 -31.21 4.30 -7.05
N CYS A 33 -30.34 4.42 -8.06
CA CYS A 33 -30.27 5.61 -8.90
C CYS A 33 -31.54 5.68 -9.76
N LYS A 34 -32.37 6.70 -9.55
CA LYS A 34 -33.60 6.94 -10.32
C LYS A 34 -33.34 7.71 -11.60
N ASP A 35 -32.24 8.45 -11.63
CA ASP A 35 -31.87 9.33 -12.73
C ASP A 35 -31.17 8.61 -13.87
N GLN A 36 -31.23 9.22 -15.05
CA GLN A 36 -30.52 8.74 -16.24
C GLN A 36 -29.00 8.70 -16.01
N THR A 37 -28.47 9.62 -15.19
CA THR A 37 -27.08 9.62 -14.74
C THR A 37 -26.96 9.01 -13.34
N LYS A 38 -26.35 7.82 -13.25
CA LYS A 38 -25.96 7.18 -11.98
C LYS A 38 -24.88 7.99 -11.25
N LYS A 39 -25.25 8.72 -10.20
CA LYS A 39 -24.35 9.51 -9.34
C LYS A 39 -24.42 8.99 -7.91
N VAL A 40 -23.29 8.62 -7.32
CA VAL A 40 -23.21 8.04 -5.98
C VAL A 40 -22.19 8.77 -5.13
N PHE A 41 -22.61 9.22 -3.96
CA PHE A 41 -21.72 9.84 -2.98
C PHE A 41 -21.40 8.87 -1.86
N ILE A 42 -20.11 8.59 -1.64
CA ILE A 42 -19.65 7.62 -0.66
C ILE A 42 -18.89 8.34 0.45
N LEU A 43 -19.44 8.27 1.65
CA LEU A 43 -18.88 8.83 2.86
C LEU A 43 -18.08 7.78 3.63
N GLY A 44 -17.09 8.25 4.37
CA GLY A 44 -16.35 7.39 5.28
C GLY A 44 -15.33 8.17 6.08
N ARG A 45 -15.12 7.74 7.33
CA ARG A 45 -14.10 8.34 8.20
C ARG A 45 -12.67 8.11 7.64
N ALA A 46 -11.69 8.79 8.22
CA ALA A 46 -10.29 8.57 7.85
C ALA A 46 -9.89 7.10 8.09
N GLY A 47 -9.08 6.53 7.21
CA GLY A 47 -8.58 5.15 7.37
C GLY A 47 -9.60 4.03 7.11
N ILE A 48 -10.87 4.36 6.82
CA ILE A 48 -11.93 3.35 6.66
C ILE A 48 -11.86 2.54 5.36
N GLY A 49 -10.99 2.96 4.42
CA GLY A 49 -10.77 2.27 3.15
C GLY A 49 -11.49 2.85 1.92
N LYS A 50 -11.85 4.14 1.90
CA LYS A 50 -12.45 4.81 0.71
C LYS A 50 -11.60 4.66 -0.55
N SER A 51 -10.32 5.03 -0.48
CA SER A 51 -9.40 4.91 -1.62
C SER A 51 -9.16 3.46 -2.04
N THR A 52 -9.10 2.54 -1.08
CA THR A 52 -8.98 1.10 -1.33
C THR A 52 -10.24 0.56 -2.01
N PHE A 53 -11.42 1.03 -1.60
CA PHE A 53 -12.69 0.71 -2.26
C PHE A 53 -12.68 1.18 -3.73
N CYS A 54 -12.26 2.43 -4.00
CA CYS A 54 -12.13 2.95 -5.35
C CYS A 54 -11.24 2.06 -6.23
N GLN A 55 -10.06 1.69 -5.73
CA GLN A 55 -9.16 0.80 -6.46
C GLN A 55 -9.73 -0.60 -6.64
N TYR A 56 -10.39 -1.14 -5.61
CA TYR A 56 -10.99 -2.46 -5.63
C TYR A 56 -12.08 -2.57 -6.70
N VAL A 57 -12.98 -1.59 -6.80
CA VAL A 57 -14.03 -1.61 -7.82
C VAL A 57 -13.47 -1.42 -9.23
N THR A 58 -12.45 -0.58 -9.41
CA THR A 58 -11.73 -0.45 -10.68
C THR A 58 -11.09 -1.78 -11.09
N TYR A 59 -10.42 -2.45 -10.14
CA TYR A 59 -9.79 -3.75 -10.37
C TYR A 59 -10.80 -4.83 -10.78
N ARG A 60 -11.92 -4.95 -10.06
CA ARG A 60 -12.95 -5.96 -10.37
C ARG A 60 -13.64 -5.68 -11.71
N TRP A 61 -13.89 -4.41 -12.04
CA TRP A 61 -14.36 -4.04 -13.38
C TRP A 61 -13.34 -4.46 -14.46
N ALA A 62 -12.04 -4.21 -14.26
CA ALA A 62 -11.01 -4.59 -15.22
C ALA A 62 -10.89 -6.11 -15.39
N LYS A 63 -11.29 -6.90 -14.39
CA LYS A 63 -11.44 -8.37 -14.47
C LYS A 63 -12.72 -8.83 -15.16
N GLY A 64 -13.64 -7.91 -15.48
CA GLY A 64 -14.94 -8.20 -16.08
C GLY A 64 -16.00 -8.64 -15.07
N GLU A 65 -15.77 -8.45 -13.78
CA GLU A 65 -16.66 -8.92 -12.70
C GLU A 65 -17.73 -7.89 -12.30
N LEU A 66 -17.49 -6.61 -12.57
CA LEU A 66 -18.39 -5.52 -12.21
C LEU A 66 -18.77 -4.67 -13.43
N TRP A 67 -20.01 -4.19 -13.43
CA TRP A 67 -20.52 -3.10 -14.27
C TRP A 67 -20.16 -3.19 -15.76
N SER A 68 -20.45 -4.34 -16.36
CA SER A 68 -20.17 -4.64 -17.77
C SER A 68 -20.81 -3.66 -18.78
N GLU A 69 -21.79 -2.86 -18.33
CA GLU A 69 -22.39 -1.79 -19.14
C GLU A 69 -21.38 -0.67 -19.49
N TYR A 70 -20.37 -0.44 -18.65
CA TYR A 70 -19.36 0.59 -18.88
C TYR A 70 -18.16 0.01 -19.61
N LYS A 71 -17.81 0.62 -20.74
CA LYS A 71 -16.65 0.24 -21.56
C LYS A 71 -15.35 0.84 -21.03
N LEU A 72 -15.45 1.87 -20.20
CA LEU A 72 -14.28 2.52 -19.59
C LEU A 72 -14.61 2.97 -18.16
N VAL A 73 -13.74 2.61 -17.21
CA VAL A 73 -13.76 3.13 -15.84
C VAL A 73 -12.49 3.94 -15.59
N ILE A 74 -12.64 5.18 -15.13
CA ILE A 74 -11.54 6.13 -14.91
C ILE A 74 -11.48 6.49 -13.43
N LEU A 75 -10.33 6.27 -12.78
CA LEU A 75 -10.08 6.56 -11.38
C LEU A 75 -9.20 7.82 -11.23
N ILE A 76 -9.81 8.95 -10.89
CA ILE A 76 -9.08 10.20 -10.63
C ILE A 76 -8.94 10.40 -9.12
N ARG A 77 -7.68 10.43 -8.64
CA ARG A 77 -7.37 10.85 -7.28
C ARG A 77 -7.37 12.38 -7.23
N LEU A 78 -8.40 12.98 -6.63
CA LEU A 78 -8.60 14.43 -6.64
C LEU A 78 -7.46 15.19 -5.96
N ARG A 79 -6.81 14.61 -4.95
CA ARG A 79 -5.60 15.16 -4.30
C ARG A 79 -4.41 15.40 -5.23
N ARG A 80 -4.41 14.77 -6.42
CA ARG A 80 -3.33 14.91 -7.40
C ARG A 80 -3.56 16.09 -8.36
N LEU A 81 -4.74 16.70 -8.32
CA LEU A 81 -5.15 17.81 -9.16
C LEU A 81 -4.68 19.14 -8.54
N THR A 82 -3.37 19.36 -8.53
CA THR A 82 -2.71 20.52 -7.92
C THR A 82 -2.19 21.49 -8.97
N ASP A 83 -1.96 22.76 -8.60
CA ASP A 83 -1.38 23.78 -9.50
C ASP A 83 -0.02 23.38 -10.07
N SER A 84 0.78 22.60 -9.32
CA SER A 84 2.06 22.08 -9.79
C SER A 84 1.92 21.11 -10.97
N ARG A 85 0.81 20.38 -11.05
CA ARG A 85 0.53 19.43 -12.15
C ARG A 85 -0.39 20.03 -13.21
N TYR A 86 -1.18 21.03 -12.84
CA TYR A 86 -2.08 21.78 -13.71
C TYR A 86 -1.80 23.28 -13.58
N PRO A 87 -0.73 23.81 -14.19
CA PRO A 87 -0.37 25.22 -14.06
C PRO A 87 -1.50 26.19 -14.44
N PRO A 88 -1.66 27.31 -13.70
CA PRO A 88 -2.64 28.33 -14.02
C PRO A 88 -2.35 28.99 -15.37
N GLY A 89 -3.38 29.58 -15.99
CA GLY A 89 -3.30 30.22 -17.31
C GLY A 89 -3.44 29.27 -18.51
N LYS A 90 -3.54 27.96 -18.27
CA LYS A 90 -3.93 26.96 -19.29
C LYS A 90 -5.39 26.60 -19.14
N ARG A 91 -6.08 26.36 -20.27
CA ARG A 91 -7.42 25.78 -20.27
C ARG A 91 -7.33 24.26 -20.35
N TYR A 92 -7.88 23.60 -19.34
CA TYR A 92 -7.95 22.15 -19.31
C TYR A 92 -9.30 21.66 -19.82
N SER A 93 -9.32 20.42 -20.28
CA SER A 93 -10.53 19.70 -20.67
C SER A 93 -10.45 18.29 -20.10
N VAL A 94 -11.53 17.53 -20.22
CA VAL A 94 -11.58 16.14 -19.73
C VAL A 94 -10.48 15.27 -20.35
N ASN A 95 -10.11 15.50 -21.61
CA ASN A 95 -9.04 14.76 -22.28
C ASN A 95 -7.67 15.01 -21.61
N HIS A 96 -7.40 16.26 -21.24
CA HIS A 96 -6.15 16.62 -20.58
C HIS A 96 -6.04 15.96 -19.19
N LEU A 97 -7.17 15.65 -18.53
CA LEU A 97 -7.13 14.84 -17.30
C LEU A 97 -6.63 13.42 -17.59
N LEU A 98 -7.09 12.79 -18.68
CA LEU A 98 -6.64 11.46 -19.07
C LEU A 98 -5.16 11.42 -19.44
N GLU A 99 -4.72 12.37 -20.27
CA GLU A 99 -3.32 12.49 -20.68
C GLU A 99 -2.42 12.66 -19.46
N ASN A 100 -2.69 13.65 -18.60
CA ASN A 100 -1.83 13.94 -17.47
C ASN A 100 -1.82 12.86 -16.36
N GLU A 101 -2.93 12.14 -16.17
CA GLU A 101 -3.01 11.12 -15.11
C GLU A 101 -2.60 9.72 -15.56
N TYR A 102 -2.78 9.36 -16.83
CA TYR A 102 -2.54 8.01 -17.33
C TYR A 102 -1.53 7.91 -18.47
N PHE A 103 -1.30 8.97 -19.24
CA PHE A 103 -0.40 8.99 -20.39
C PHE A 103 0.59 10.17 -20.32
N PRO A 104 1.40 10.30 -19.24
CA PRO A 104 2.22 11.48 -19.03
C PRO A 104 3.34 11.66 -20.07
N CYS A 105 3.66 10.62 -20.84
CA CYS A 105 4.70 10.63 -21.86
C CYS A 105 4.15 10.54 -23.29
N ASP A 106 2.83 10.36 -23.47
CA ASP A 106 2.20 10.11 -24.77
C ASP A 106 0.97 10.99 -24.93
N GLU A 107 0.90 11.77 -26.01
CA GLU A 107 -0.33 12.48 -26.36
C GLU A 107 -1.34 11.51 -26.97
N LEU A 108 -2.61 11.62 -26.56
CA LEU A 108 -3.67 10.79 -27.14
C LEU A 108 -3.86 11.18 -28.61
N SER A 109 -3.95 10.17 -29.48
CA SER A 109 -4.22 10.41 -30.89
C SER A 109 -5.62 11.01 -31.10
N HIS A 110 -5.80 11.72 -32.21
CA HIS A 110 -7.11 12.30 -32.57
C HIS A 110 -8.22 11.25 -32.64
N GLU A 111 -7.90 10.02 -33.07
CA GLU A 111 -8.85 8.91 -33.12
C GLU A 111 -9.22 8.41 -31.72
N GLN A 112 -8.25 8.28 -30.81
CA GLN A 112 -8.49 7.89 -29.43
C GLN A 112 -9.36 8.92 -28.70
N ILE A 113 -9.06 10.22 -28.88
CA ILE A 113 -9.87 11.31 -28.31
C ILE A 113 -11.30 11.27 -28.86
N LYS A 114 -11.46 11.06 -30.17
CA LYS A 114 -12.79 10.96 -30.79
C LYS A 114 -13.56 9.77 -30.22
N HIS A 115 -12.93 8.61 -30.14
CA HIS A 115 -13.55 7.42 -29.57
C HIS A 115 -13.95 7.61 -28.11
N PHE A 116 -13.09 8.23 -27.30
CA PHE A 116 -13.39 8.57 -25.92
C PHE A 116 -14.62 9.48 -25.80
N LYS A 117 -14.69 10.54 -26.60
CA LYS A 117 -15.88 11.43 -26.63
C LYS A 117 -17.16 10.68 -27.04
N GLU A 118 -17.07 9.76 -28.00
CA GLU A 118 -18.21 8.92 -28.39
C GLU A 118 -18.69 8.02 -27.23
N LEU A 119 -17.77 7.45 -26.45
CA LEU A 119 -18.11 6.65 -25.26
C LEU A 119 -18.78 7.51 -24.18
N CYS A 120 -18.27 8.71 -23.92
CA CYS A 120 -18.89 9.67 -22.99
C CYS A 120 -20.32 10.03 -23.43
N ASN A 121 -20.52 10.34 -24.71
CA ASN A 121 -21.84 10.70 -25.24
C ASN A 121 -22.84 9.52 -25.17
N LYS A 122 -22.36 8.28 -25.19
CA LYS A 122 -23.17 7.07 -25.02
C LYS A 122 -23.42 6.69 -23.56
N GLY A 123 -22.85 7.41 -22.59
CA GLY A 123 -22.92 7.06 -21.16
C GLY A 123 -22.16 5.77 -20.81
N GLN A 124 -21.18 5.38 -21.63
CA GLN A 124 -20.41 4.14 -21.43
C GLN A 124 -19.11 4.35 -20.64
N VAL A 125 -18.89 5.57 -20.13
CA VAL A 125 -17.75 5.94 -19.29
C VAL A 125 -18.22 6.16 -17.86
N PHE A 126 -17.50 5.58 -16.92
CA PHE A 126 -17.77 5.69 -15.49
C PHE A 126 -16.58 6.27 -14.74
N TRP A 127 -16.82 7.30 -13.94
CA TRP A 127 -15.77 8.01 -13.21
C TRP A 127 -15.77 7.65 -11.73
N ILE A 128 -14.58 7.50 -11.18
CA ILE A 128 -14.37 7.33 -9.74
C ILE A 128 -13.48 8.46 -9.29
N LEU A 129 -14.05 9.35 -8.48
CA LEU A 129 -13.42 10.57 -8.00
C LEU A 129 -13.08 10.40 -6.52
N ASP A 130 -11.81 10.19 -6.22
CA ASP A 130 -11.35 9.80 -4.88
C ASP A 130 -10.76 10.98 -4.10
N GLY A 131 -11.33 11.28 -2.93
CA GLY A 131 -10.79 12.27 -1.98
C GLY A 131 -11.30 13.70 -2.18
N TYR A 132 -12.62 13.88 -2.23
CA TYR A 132 -13.24 15.19 -2.44
C TYR A 132 -13.00 16.18 -1.29
N ASP A 133 -12.93 15.72 -0.05
CA ASP A 133 -12.79 16.58 1.14
C ASP A 133 -11.52 17.43 1.15
N GLU A 134 -10.45 16.92 0.55
CA GLU A 134 -9.17 17.64 0.41
C GLU A 134 -9.23 18.62 -0.77
N PHE A 135 -9.82 18.19 -1.88
CA PHE A 135 -9.94 18.98 -3.11
C PHE A 135 -10.92 20.16 -2.95
N ALA A 136 -12.04 19.94 -2.27
CA ALA A 136 -13.10 20.93 -2.09
C ALA A 136 -12.67 22.18 -1.30
N GLN A 137 -11.61 22.06 -0.47
CA GLN A 137 -11.10 23.20 0.30
C GLN A 137 -10.41 24.25 -0.56
N ASN A 138 -9.81 23.83 -1.68
CA ASN A 138 -9.13 24.73 -2.59
C ASN A 138 -9.12 24.12 -4.00
N ILE A 139 -10.27 24.18 -4.68
CA ILE A 139 -10.40 23.72 -6.07
C ILE A 139 -9.63 24.69 -6.98
N PRO A 140 -8.63 24.23 -7.75
CA PRO A 140 -7.94 25.09 -8.69
C PRO A 140 -8.89 25.65 -9.75
N GLU A 141 -8.84 26.97 -9.98
CA GLU A 141 -9.78 27.69 -10.85
C GLU A 141 -9.81 27.11 -12.27
N GLN A 142 -8.64 26.78 -12.81
CA GLN A 142 -8.44 26.19 -14.14
C GLN A 142 -9.01 24.78 -14.30
N LEU A 143 -9.33 24.09 -13.20
CA LEU A 143 -9.92 22.74 -13.20
C LEU A 143 -11.40 22.74 -12.83
N LYS A 144 -11.92 23.86 -12.31
CA LYS A 144 -13.30 23.96 -11.83
C LYS A 144 -14.31 23.58 -12.90
N ASP A 145 -14.22 24.18 -14.09
CA ASP A 145 -15.12 23.90 -15.21
C ASP A 145 -15.07 22.42 -15.64
N VAL A 146 -13.88 21.81 -15.64
CA VAL A 146 -13.70 20.41 -16.02
C VAL A 146 -14.31 19.48 -14.98
N PHE A 147 -14.08 19.78 -13.70
CA PHE A 147 -14.63 19.02 -12.59
C PHE A 147 -16.16 19.09 -12.56
N ASP A 148 -16.72 20.29 -12.69
CA ASP A 148 -18.17 20.51 -12.73
C ASP A 148 -18.78 19.79 -13.94
N HIS A 149 -18.13 19.84 -15.11
CA HIS A 149 -18.58 19.11 -16.29
C HIS A 149 -18.65 17.58 -16.06
N VAL A 150 -17.63 16.98 -15.45
CA VAL A 150 -17.65 15.53 -15.13
C VAL A 150 -18.76 15.22 -14.12
N ARG A 151 -18.89 16.05 -13.08
CA ARG A 151 -19.89 15.86 -12.01
C ARG A 151 -21.33 16.00 -12.50
N GLU A 152 -21.59 16.92 -13.43
CA GLU A 152 -22.95 17.20 -13.88
C GLU A 152 -23.41 16.20 -14.96
N THR A 153 -22.51 15.81 -15.87
CA THR A 153 -22.90 15.11 -17.09
C THR A 153 -22.60 13.62 -17.10
N GLN A 154 -21.67 13.13 -16.25
CA GLN A 154 -21.18 11.76 -16.33
C GLN A 154 -21.64 10.89 -15.15
N HIS A 155 -21.65 9.57 -15.38
CA HIS A 155 -21.82 8.59 -14.31
C HIS A 155 -20.59 8.59 -13.41
N HIS A 156 -20.78 8.70 -12.09
CA HIS A 156 -19.64 8.73 -11.19
C HIS A 156 -19.92 8.30 -9.76
N ILE A 157 -18.85 7.84 -9.09
CA ILE A 157 -18.73 7.79 -7.64
C ILE A 157 -17.83 8.94 -7.19
N LEU A 158 -18.25 9.64 -6.14
CA LEU A 158 -17.43 10.62 -5.44
C LEU A 158 -17.23 10.17 -3.99
N THR A 159 -15.98 10.05 -3.55
CA THR A 159 -15.68 9.68 -2.16
C THR A 159 -15.27 10.89 -1.33
N SER A 160 -15.72 10.95 -0.08
CA SER A 160 -15.37 12.04 0.82
C SER A 160 -15.46 11.68 2.30
N ARG A 161 -14.97 12.57 3.16
CA ARG A 161 -15.23 12.51 4.60
C ARG A 161 -16.58 13.16 4.94
N PRO A 162 -17.23 12.78 6.06
CA PRO A 162 -18.60 13.21 6.38
C PRO A 162 -18.84 14.73 6.51
N TYR A 163 -17.79 15.53 6.73
CA TYR A 163 -17.92 16.99 6.87
C TYR A 163 -18.04 17.73 5.53
N ALA A 164 -17.68 17.10 4.41
CA ALA A 164 -17.90 17.64 3.08
C ALA A 164 -19.32 17.23 2.65
N ILE A 165 -20.29 18.06 3.01
CA ILE A 165 -21.71 17.80 2.75
C ILE A 165 -22.03 18.24 1.33
N GLU A 166 -22.54 17.31 0.53
CA GLU A 166 -23.03 17.59 -0.82
C GLU A 166 -24.49 17.15 -0.92
N SER A 167 -25.38 18.09 -1.24
CA SER A 167 -26.83 17.85 -1.31
C SER A 167 -27.29 17.32 -2.67
N SER A 168 -26.46 17.40 -3.70
CA SER A 168 -26.82 17.14 -5.10
C SER A 168 -26.85 15.66 -5.54
N TYR A 169 -26.76 14.70 -4.61
CA TYR A 169 -26.65 13.27 -4.93
C TYR A 169 -27.84 12.47 -4.43
N ASP A 170 -28.43 11.67 -5.34
CA ASP A 170 -29.59 10.81 -5.07
C ASP A 170 -29.27 9.65 -4.15
N VAL A 171 -28.04 9.12 -4.25
CA VAL A 171 -27.59 7.95 -3.48
C VAL A 171 -26.41 8.35 -2.61
N LYS A 172 -26.61 8.28 -1.30
CA LYS A 172 -25.59 8.50 -0.28
C LYS A 172 -25.32 7.20 0.47
N LEU A 173 -24.08 6.73 0.40
CA LEU A 173 -23.61 5.51 1.05
C LEU A 173 -22.52 5.83 2.06
N GLU A 174 -22.36 4.98 3.06
CA GLU A 174 -21.29 5.06 4.03
C GLU A 174 -20.49 3.75 4.05
N ILE A 175 -19.16 3.84 4.04
CA ILE A 175 -18.29 2.71 4.34
C ILE A 175 -18.13 2.63 5.85
N THR A 176 -18.59 1.54 6.46
CA THR A 176 -18.58 1.35 7.92
C THR A 176 -17.37 0.57 8.45
N GLY A 177 -16.53 0.07 7.55
CA GLY A 177 -15.28 -0.63 7.88
C GLY A 177 -15.41 -2.14 7.81
N PHE A 178 -14.64 -2.84 8.64
CA PHE A 178 -14.66 -4.29 8.73
C PHE A 178 -15.71 -4.79 9.71
N THR A 179 -16.39 -5.88 9.35
CA THR A 179 -17.15 -6.69 10.32
C THR A 179 -16.20 -7.57 11.14
N ASN A 180 -16.70 -8.17 12.23
CA ASN A 180 -15.95 -9.15 13.02
C ASN A 180 -15.35 -10.26 12.14
N ASP A 181 -16.11 -10.76 11.17
CA ASP A 181 -15.66 -11.80 10.25
C ASP A 181 -14.62 -11.29 9.25
N ASN A 182 -14.75 -10.03 8.82
CA ASN A 182 -13.74 -9.41 7.96
C ASN A 182 -12.41 -9.24 8.69
N ILE A 183 -12.41 -8.89 9.99
CA ILE A 183 -11.19 -8.80 10.79
C ILE A 183 -10.47 -10.16 10.80
N VAL A 184 -11.18 -11.25 11.10
CA VAL A 184 -10.59 -12.60 11.13
C VAL A 184 -10.00 -12.98 9.77
N LYS A 185 -10.76 -12.77 8.68
CA LYS A 185 -10.31 -13.05 7.31
C LYS A 185 -9.09 -12.22 6.93
N TYR A 186 -9.09 -10.93 7.26
CA TYR A 186 -7.98 -10.02 6.96
C TYR A 186 -6.71 -10.46 7.68
N VAL A 187 -6.79 -10.75 8.98
CA VAL A 187 -5.64 -11.21 9.77
C VAL A 187 -5.07 -12.49 9.17
N GLN A 188 -5.91 -13.47 8.84
CA GLN A 188 -5.47 -14.70 8.18
C GLN A 188 -4.75 -14.42 6.86
N GLN A 189 -5.37 -13.65 5.96
CA GLN A 189 -4.78 -13.32 4.66
C GLN A 189 -3.47 -12.54 4.78
N PHE A 190 -3.38 -11.61 5.74
CA PHE A 190 -2.18 -10.83 6.00
C PHE A 190 -1.00 -11.73 6.36
N PHE A 191 -1.19 -12.64 7.32
CA PHE A 191 -0.13 -13.55 7.73
C PHE A 191 0.11 -14.66 6.71
N ASP A 192 -0.90 -15.19 6.02
CA ASP A 192 -0.68 -16.20 4.96
C ASP A 192 0.22 -15.67 3.84
N GLN A 193 0.18 -14.35 3.56
CA GLN A 193 1.09 -13.73 2.59
C GLN A 193 2.53 -13.62 3.11
N ILE A 194 2.69 -13.32 4.41
CA ILE A 194 4.01 -13.21 5.06
C ILE A 194 4.61 -14.60 5.32
N THR A 195 3.78 -15.61 5.60
CA THR A 195 4.20 -16.91 6.14
C THR A 195 4.26 -18.02 5.09
N LYS A 196 3.90 -17.72 3.83
CA LYS A 196 4.37 -18.51 2.68
C LYS A 196 5.91 -18.60 2.62
N GLU A 197 6.61 -17.78 3.39
CA GLU A 197 8.07 -17.75 3.54
C GLU A 197 8.58 -18.53 4.79
N ILE A 198 7.73 -18.90 5.77
CA ILE A 198 8.17 -19.58 7.02
C ILE A 198 7.16 -20.67 7.43
N ASN A 199 7.64 -21.90 7.57
CA ASN A 199 6.86 -23.14 7.76
C ASN A 199 6.10 -23.29 9.11
N ASN A 200 5.72 -22.22 9.85
CA ASN A 200 5.12 -22.42 11.17
C ASN A 200 4.34 -21.22 11.79
N ASP A 201 3.09 -20.95 11.37
CA ASP A 201 2.40 -19.70 11.83
C ASP A 201 0.93 -19.77 12.29
N SER A 202 0.27 -20.93 12.29
CA SER A 202 -1.12 -21.01 12.77
C SER A 202 -1.28 -20.59 14.25
N SER A 203 -0.21 -20.73 15.04
CA SER A 203 -0.16 -20.31 16.45
C SER A 203 -0.21 -18.80 16.64
N GLU A 204 0.53 -18.01 15.84
CA GLU A 204 0.64 -16.55 16.02
C GLU A 204 -0.65 -15.83 15.61
N ILE A 205 -1.27 -16.26 14.52
CA ILE A 205 -2.59 -15.78 14.08
C ILE A 205 -3.62 -15.95 15.20
N GLN A 206 -3.65 -17.13 15.84
CA GLN A 206 -4.56 -17.38 16.93
C GLN A 206 -4.26 -16.54 18.17
N LYS A 207 -2.98 -16.30 18.50
CA LYS A 207 -2.59 -15.44 19.62
C LYS A 207 -3.05 -13.99 19.40
N LEU A 208 -2.84 -13.43 18.20
CA LEU A 208 -3.30 -12.08 17.86
C LEU A 208 -4.83 -11.99 17.97
N LEU A 209 -5.56 -12.92 17.34
CA LEU A 209 -7.03 -12.91 17.37
C LEU A 209 -7.58 -13.04 18.80
N ARG A 210 -6.94 -13.84 19.66
CA ARG A 210 -7.30 -13.93 21.09
C ARG A 210 -7.03 -12.61 21.81
N LEU A 211 -5.89 -11.96 21.55
CA LEU A 211 -5.54 -10.67 22.15
C LEU A 211 -6.52 -9.57 21.72
N LEU A 212 -6.85 -9.50 20.43
CA LEU A 212 -7.83 -8.57 19.88
C LEU A 212 -9.19 -8.75 20.55
N LYS A 213 -9.70 -9.99 20.63
CA LYS A 213 -11.02 -10.30 21.23
C LYS A 213 -11.06 -10.07 22.74
N LYS A 214 -9.94 -10.28 23.45
CA LYS A 214 -9.85 -10.05 24.90
C LYS A 214 -9.88 -8.57 25.26
N ASN A 215 -9.34 -7.71 24.39
CA ASN A 215 -9.23 -6.28 24.63
C ASN A 215 -10.27 -5.50 23.82
N SER A 216 -11.43 -5.22 24.42
CA SER A 216 -12.56 -4.54 23.76
C SER A 216 -12.20 -3.20 23.11
N SER A 217 -11.26 -2.45 23.69
CA SER A 217 -10.76 -1.19 23.11
C SER A 217 -10.03 -1.44 21.78
N ILE A 218 -9.14 -2.43 21.73
CA ILE A 218 -8.40 -2.79 20.51
C ILE A 218 -9.35 -3.40 19.48
N TRP A 219 -10.28 -4.23 19.94
CA TRP A 219 -11.32 -4.81 19.09
C TRP A 219 -12.12 -3.72 18.36
N GLY A 220 -12.59 -2.69 19.09
CA GLY A 220 -13.31 -1.56 18.49
C GLY A 220 -12.48 -0.80 17.45
N VAL A 221 -11.19 -0.62 17.72
CA VAL A 221 -10.26 0.07 16.81
C VAL A 221 -9.96 -0.73 15.54
N ALA A 222 -9.88 -2.07 15.65
CA ALA A 222 -9.61 -2.99 14.55
C ALA A 222 -10.70 -3.03 13.46
N HIS A 223 -11.90 -2.50 13.75
CA HIS A 223 -12.93 -2.32 12.73
C HIS A 223 -12.56 -1.28 11.66
N ILE A 224 -11.60 -0.40 11.94
CA ILE A 224 -11.03 0.53 10.97
C ILE A 224 -9.85 -0.16 10.28
N PRO A 225 -9.91 -0.43 8.96
CA PRO A 225 -8.91 -1.23 8.24
C PRO A 225 -7.46 -0.77 8.43
N VAL A 226 -7.19 0.54 8.35
CA VAL A 226 -5.81 1.04 8.54
C VAL A 226 -5.27 0.69 9.93
N ASN A 227 -6.10 0.74 10.97
CA ASN A 227 -5.64 0.42 12.31
C ASN A 227 -5.37 -1.07 12.46
N LEU A 228 -6.19 -1.92 11.85
CA LEU A 228 -5.94 -3.36 11.83
C LEU A 228 -4.65 -3.70 11.09
N GLU A 229 -4.39 -3.07 9.94
CA GLU A 229 -3.14 -3.20 9.20
C GLU A 229 -1.93 -2.85 10.07
N LEU A 230 -1.98 -1.71 10.79
CA LEU A 230 -0.91 -1.29 11.69
C LEU A 230 -0.72 -2.27 12.86
N ILE A 231 -1.81 -2.77 13.44
CA ILE A 231 -1.74 -3.79 14.51
C ILE A 231 -1.08 -5.08 13.98
N CYS A 232 -1.49 -5.57 12.81
CA CYS A 232 -0.89 -6.75 12.20
C CYS A 232 0.59 -6.53 11.89
N SER A 233 0.97 -5.36 11.39
CA SER A 233 2.36 -5.00 11.06
C SER A 233 3.27 -4.96 12.28
N LEU A 234 2.74 -4.49 13.42
CA LEU A 234 3.45 -4.48 14.69
C LEU A 234 3.44 -5.84 15.40
N TRP A 235 2.56 -6.78 15.03
CA TRP A 235 2.42 -8.05 15.73
C TRP A 235 3.73 -8.82 15.82
N CYS A 236 4.43 -8.97 14.69
CA CYS A 236 5.70 -9.72 14.65
C CYS A 236 6.85 -9.00 15.34
N ASN A 237 6.79 -7.68 15.41
CA ASN A 237 7.93 -6.83 15.77
C ASN A 237 7.91 -6.32 17.22
N ASN A 238 6.86 -6.59 17.98
CA ASN A 238 6.67 -5.98 19.29
C ASN A 238 6.31 -7.00 20.37
N ASP A 239 6.80 -6.80 21.60
CA ASP A 239 6.38 -7.61 22.75
C ASP A 239 5.05 -7.10 23.30
N TRP A 240 3.97 -7.55 22.66
CA TRP A 240 2.59 -7.19 23.02
C TRP A 240 2.18 -7.59 24.44
N LYS A 241 2.98 -8.41 25.14
CA LYS A 241 2.73 -8.76 26.55
C LYS A 241 2.88 -7.56 27.47
N LYS A 242 3.69 -6.57 27.09
CA LYS A 242 3.93 -5.35 27.88
C LYS A 242 2.87 -4.27 27.65
N THR A 243 2.12 -4.36 26.55
CA THR A 243 1.12 -3.36 26.16
C THR A 243 -0.23 -3.67 26.80
N THR A 244 -0.37 -3.34 28.09
CA THR A 244 -1.60 -3.62 28.87
C THR A 244 -2.80 -2.76 28.46
N VAL A 245 -2.57 -1.61 27.82
CA VAL A 245 -3.61 -0.75 27.22
C VAL A 245 -3.07 -0.20 25.90
N LEU A 246 -3.71 -0.55 24.78
CA LEU A 246 -3.38 0.02 23.48
C LEU A 246 -4.47 1.02 23.08
N THR A 247 -4.17 2.30 23.19
CA THR A 247 -4.97 3.38 22.59
C THR A 247 -4.52 3.62 21.15
N LEU A 248 -5.28 4.40 20.38
CA LEU A 248 -4.83 4.84 19.04
C LEU A 248 -3.49 5.57 19.12
N THR A 249 -3.32 6.48 20.08
CA THR A 249 -2.06 7.19 20.29
C THR A 249 -0.89 6.22 20.51
N VAL A 250 -1.06 5.25 21.42
CA VAL A 250 -0.03 4.23 21.67
C VAL A 250 0.24 3.38 20.42
N LEU A 251 -0.78 3.05 19.62
CA LEU A 251 -0.60 2.33 18.36
C LEU A 251 0.27 3.15 17.40
N TYR A 252 -0.03 4.44 17.21
CA TYR A 252 0.75 5.31 16.34
C TYR A 252 2.16 5.55 16.88
N ASP A 253 2.33 5.73 18.19
CA ASP A 253 3.66 5.87 18.81
C ASP A 253 4.53 4.65 18.55
N ASN A 254 3.97 3.44 18.70
CA ASN A 254 4.68 2.20 18.40
C ASN A 254 5.07 2.09 16.92
N ILE A 255 4.18 2.49 16.00
CA ILE A 255 4.50 2.50 14.56
C ILE A 255 5.63 3.48 14.27
N ILE A 256 5.57 4.69 14.83
CA ILE A 256 6.61 5.70 14.65
C ILE A 256 7.94 5.19 15.21
N GLU A 257 7.94 4.66 16.43
CA GLU A 257 9.14 4.10 17.06
C GLU A 257 9.73 2.94 16.25
N TRP A 258 8.88 2.01 15.78
CA TRP A 258 9.30 0.90 14.94
C TRP A 258 9.95 1.39 13.64
N GLN A 259 9.33 2.34 12.95
CA GLN A 259 9.88 2.94 11.73
C GLN A 259 11.19 3.68 11.97
N CYS A 260 11.29 4.43 13.07
CA CYS A 260 12.52 5.13 13.45
C CYS A 260 13.64 4.14 13.76
N ARG A 261 13.37 3.08 14.53
CA ARG A 261 14.37 2.04 14.84
C ARG A 261 14.86 1.36 13.57
N ARG A 262 13.95 0.99 12.67
CA ARG A 262 14.26 0.40 11.36
C ARG A 262 15.15 1.32 10.53
N TYR A 263 14.77 2.60 10.43
CA TYR A 263 15.55 3.60 9.71
C TYR A 263 16.95 3.78 10.31
N VAL A 264 17.08 3.86 11.63
CA VAL A 264 18.39 4.00 12.29
C VAL A 264 19.29 2.79 12.03
N ARG A 265 18.76 1.56 12.08
CA ARG A 265 19.55 0.35 11.74
C ARG A 265 20.03 0.37 10.30
N TRP A 266 19.15 0.76 9.37
CA TRP A 266 19.51 0.92 7.96
C TRP A 266 20.60 1.98 7.76
N VAL A 267 20.45 3.18 8.36
CA VAL A 267 21.45 4.26 8.27
C VAL A 267 22.77 3.82 8.89
N ALA A 268 22.75 3.11 10.02
CA ALA A 268 23.97 2.60 10.66
C ALA A 268 24.73 1.65 9.72
N CYS A 269 24.04 0.70 9.09
CA CYS A 269 24.65 -0.18 8.08
C CYS A 269 25.17 0.64 6.88
N TYR A 270 24.40 1.61 6.40
CA TYR A 270 24.81 2.50 5.32
C TYR A 270 26.08 3.29 5.65
N SER A 271 26.21 3.79 6.88
CA SER A 271 27.42 4.47 7.34
C SER A 271 28.61 3.51 7.39
N LEU A 272 28.43 2.27 7.84
CA LEU A 272 29.48 1.25 7.86
C LEU A 272 29.96 0.88 6.45
N VAL A 273 29.05 0.79 5.46
CA VAL A 273 29.40 0.64 4.03
C VAL A 273 30.39 1.73 3.59
N ASN A 274 30.14 2.99 3.97
CA ASN A 274 30.98 4.12 3.56
C ASN A 274 32.33 4.18 4.30
N LEU A 275 32.39 3.65 5.52
CA LEU A 275 33.64 3.54 6.27
C LEU A 275 34.53 2.42 5.73
N GLY A 276 33.93 1.38 5.13
CA GLY A 276 34.65 0.28 4.50
C GLY A 276 35.57 -0.45 5.47
N ASP A 277 36.76 -0.81 5.00
CA ASP A 277 37.75 -1.62 5.72
C ASP A 277 38.32 -0.96 7.00
N ILE A 278 38.13 0.35 7.17
CA ILE A 278 38.51 1.08 8.39
C ILE A 278 37.63 0.68 9.57
N ALA A 279 36.36 0.31 9.32
CA ALA A 279 35.42 -0.12 10.35
C ALA A 279 35.52 -1.61 10.70
N ALA A 280 36.47 -2.36 10.14
CA ALA A 280 36.59 -3.80 10.29
C ALA A 280 37.11 -4.22 11.68
N THR A 281 36.26 -4.09 12.69
CA THR A 281 36.48 -4.58 14.06
C THR A 281 35.54 -5.75 14.36
N ASN A 282 35.91 -6.61 15.32
CA ASN A 282 35.06 -7.74 15.71
C ASN A 282 33.68 -7.29 16.21
N GLU A 283 33.59 -6.16 16.92
CA GLU A 283 32.32 -5.60 17.38
C GLU A 283 31.40 -5.21 16.22
N VAL A 284 31.96 -4.56 15.19
CA VAL A 284 31.22 -4.18 13.98
C VAL A 284 30.78 -5.42 13.19
N ILE A 285 31.65 -6.43 13.05
CA ILE A 285 31.32 -7.68 12.35
C ILE A 285 30.15 -8.39 13.05
N LEU A 286 30.19 -8.51 14.38
CA LEU A 286 29.10 -9.13 15.15
C LEU A 286 27.78 -8.35 15.00
N ALA A 287 27.83 -7.02 15.08
CA ALA A 287 26.64 -6.19 14.90
C ALA A 287 26.05 -6.30 13.48
N LEU A 288 26.91 -6.41 12.46
CA LEU A 288 26.48 -6.63 11.08
C LEU A 288 25.93 -8.04 10.84
N LEU A 289 26.45 -9.07 11.51
CA LEU A 289 25.90 -10.42 11.47
C LEU A 289 24.50 -10.48 12.10
N ASP A 290 24.26 -9.73 13.16
CA ASP A 290 22.92 -9.57 13.73
C ASP A 290 22.00 -8.82 12.74
N ALA A 291 22.47 -7.73 12.13
CA ALA A 291 21.71 -6.97 11.14
C ALA A 291 21.45 -7.74 9.83
N ALA A 292 22.34 -8.66 9.46
CA ALA A 292 22.17 -9.56 8.31
C ALA A 292 20.97 -10.50 8.47
N ARG A 293 20.47 -10.67 9.68
CA ARG A 293 19.30 -11.48 10.02
C ARG A 293 18.07 -10.63 10.41
N ASP A 294 18.10 -9.33 10.14
CA ASP A 294 16.98 -8.42 10.44
C ASP A 294 15.73 -8.80 9.64
N ASP A 295 14.54 -8.59 10.21
CA ASP A 295 13.28 -8.81 9.48
C ASP A 295 13.14 -7.86 8.28
N ASP A 296 13.77 -6.68 8.35
CA ASP A 296 13.77 -5.71 7.27
C ASP A 296 14.80 -6.04 6.17
N ARG A 297 14.29 -6.28 4.97
CA ARG A 297 15.09 -6.59 3.77
C ARG A 297 16.14 -5.52 3.41
N ASP A 298 15.85 -4.24 3.66
CA ASP A 298 16.76 -3.15 3.30
C ASP A 298 17.91 -3.10 4.32
N VAL A 299 17.64 -3.39 5.59
CA VAL A 299 18.68 -3.59 6.62
C VAL A 299 19.53 -4.80 6.29
N ARG A 300 18.94 -5.97 5.97
CA ARG A 300 19.70 -7.16 5.56
C ARG A 300 20.57 -6.89 4.35
N TRP A 301 20.01 -6.27 3.30
CA TRP A 301 20.75 -5.92 2.10
C TRP A 301 21.98 -5.07 2.44
N ARG A 302 21.78 -3.99 3.21
CA ARG A 302 22.85 -3.07 3.58
C ARG A 302 23.87 -3.70 4.53
N ALA A 303 23.46 -4.64 5.37
CA ALA A 303 24.36 -5.38 6.26
C ALA A 303 25.31 -6.28 5.46
N HIS A 304 24.81 -7.02 4.46
CA HIS A 304 25.66 -7.85 3.60
C HIS A 304 26.60 -7.02 2.71
N GLU A 305 26.13 -5.88 2.20
CA GLU A 305 27.01 -4.92 1.51
C GLU A 305 28.12 -4.41 2.44
N ALA A 306 27.77 -4.05 3.69
CA ALA A 306 28.75 -3.59 4.66
C ALA A 306 29.78 -4.68 4.95
N LEU A 307 29.36 -5.93 5.19
CA LEU A 307 30.25 -7.08 5.41
C LEU A 307 31.21 -7.27 4.23
N GLY A 308 30.73 -7.15 2.98
CA GLY A 308 31.59 -7.20 1.80
C GLY A 308 32.60 -6.05 1.75
N LYS A 309 32.17 -4.82 2.09
CA LYS A 309 33.01 -3.61 2.07
C LYS A 309 34.02 -3.53 3.21
N LEU A 310 33.84 -4.28 4.30
CA LEU A 310 34.88 -4.47 5.31
C LEU A 310 36.10 -5.23 4.74
N GLY A 311 35.92 -5.94 3.62
CA GLY A 311 36.97 -6.64 2.88
C GLY A 311 37.55 -7.83 3.65
N GLU A 312 38.77 -8.23 3.29
CA GLU A 312 39.41 -9.47 3.81
C GLU A 312 39.51 -9.57 5.33
N LYS A 313 39.46 -8.44 6.05
CA LYS A 313 39.52 -8.42 7.52
C LYS A 313 38.25 -8.97 8.18
N ALA A 314 37.13 -8.96 7.47
CA ALA A 314 35.86 -9.53 7.92
C ALA A 314 35.65 -10.98 7.48
N THR A 315 36.57 -11.58 6.71
CA THR A 315 36.46 -12.95 6.21
C THR A 315 36.66 -13.97 7.34
N THR A 316 35.58 -14.17 8.09
CA THR A 316 35.44 -15.17 9.15
C THR A 316 34.47 -16.26 8.71
N ASN A 317 34.51 -17.43 9.36
CA ASN A 317 33.61 -18.53 9.04
C ASN A 317 32.15 -18.15 9.29
N GLU A 318 31.89 -17.33 10.30
CA GLU A 318 30.57 -16.81 10.64
C GLU A 318 30.01 -15.90 9.54
N VAL A 319 30.85 -15.02 8.96
CA VAL A 319 30.48 -14.16 7.84
C VAL A 319 30.23 -14.97 6.58
N ILE A 320 31.07 -15.96 6.28
CA ILE A 320 30.86 -16.86 5.13
C ILE A 320 29.55 -17.63 5.29
N ALA A 321 29.27 -18.18 6.48
CA ALA A 321 28.04 -18.91 6.74
C ALA A 321 26.79 -18.01 6.59
N ALA A 322 26.83 -16.79 7.14
CA ALA A 322 25.73 -15.84 7.00
C ALA A 322 25.47 -15.46 5.54
N LEU A 323 26.52 -15.22 4.75
CA LEU A 323 26.39 -14.96 3.31
C LEU A 323 25.84 -16.17 2.55
N LEU A 324 26.31 -17.39 2.87
CA LEU A 324 25.79 -18.62 2.26
C LEU A 324 24.28 -18.81 2.52
N ASP A 325 23.83 -18.53 3.74
CA ASP A 325 22.41 -18.56 4.09
C ASP A 325 21.63 -17.49 3.30
N ALA A 326 22.18 -16.28 3.17
CA ALA A 326 21.55 -15.16 2.49
C ALA A 326 21.48 -15.27 0.96
N LEU A 327 22.23 -16.21 0.33
CA LEU A 327 22.00 -16.59 -1.08
C LEU A 327 20.61 -17.22 -1.31
N ARG A 328 19.91 -17.60 -0.23
CA ARG A 328 18.54 -18.13 -0.28
C ARG A 328 17.51 -17.13 0.23
N ASP A 329 17.90 -15.87 0.45
CA ASP A 329 16.98 -14.82 0.89
C ASP A 329 15.86 -14.62 -0.13
N ASP A 330 14.62 -14.42 0.33
CA ASP A 330 13.46 -14.19 -0.55
C ASP A 330 13.64 -12.92 -1.40
N ASN A 331 14.43 -11.96 -0.91
CA ASN A 331 14.69 -10.72 -1.61
C ASN A 331 15.86 -10.82 -2.60
N ARG A 332 15.53 -10.62 -3.89
CA ARG A 332 16.53 -10.62 -4.98
C ARG A 332 17.69 -9.63 -4.80
N ASN A 333 17.46 -8.47 -4.16
CA ASN A 333 18.52 -7.47 -3.98
C ASN A 333 19.51 -7.95 -2.91
N VAL A 334 19.02 -8.59 -1.85
CA VAL A 334 19.88 -9.24 -0.84
C VAL A 334 20.73 -10.32 -1.52
N ARG A 335 20.11 -11.23 -2.28
CA ARG A 335 20.83 -12.30 -2.98
C ARG A 335 21.92 -11.75 -3.90
N GLY A 336 21.60 -10.78 -4.77
CA GLY A 336 22.60 -10.18 -5.66
C GLY A 336 23.73 -9.45 -4.94
N GLU A 337 23.44 -8.82 -3.79
CA GLU A 337 24.48 -8.17 -2.98
C GLU A 337 25.40 -9.17 -2.27
N VAL A 338 24.87 -10.32 -1.86
CA VAL A 338 25.67 -11.40 -1.28
C VAL A 338 26.70 -11.92 -2.29
N CYS A 339 26.32 -12.05 -3.56
CA CYS A 339 27.24 -12.38 -4.66
C CYS A 339 28.39 -11.35 -4.75
N LYS A 340 28.06 -10.05 -4.72
CA LYS A 340 29.05 -8.96 -4.70
C LYS A 340 29.95 -9.02 -3.47
N ALA A 341 29.38 -9.33 -2.31
CA ALA A 341 30.14 -9.43 -1.07
C ALA A 341 31.15 -10.58 -1.11
N PHE A 342 30.78 -11.75 -1.67
CA PHE A 342 31.74 -12.84 -1.89
C PHE A 342 32.89 -12.41 -2.81
N ARG A 343 32.59 -11.68 -3.89
CA ARG A 343 33.61 -11.10 -4.78
C ARG A 343 34.57 -10.16 -4.05
N THR A 344 34.07 -9.31 -3.15
CA THR A 344 34.92 -8.35 -2.40
C THR A 344 35.70 -8.98 -1.25
N LEU A 345 35.21 -10.07 -0.65
CA LEU A 345 35.93 -10.82 0.39
C LEU A 345 37.14 -11.61 -0.15
N GLY A 346 37.21 -11.81 -1.47
CA GLY A 346 38.38 -12.31 -2.17
C GLY A 346 38.70 -13.79 -1.92
N GLU A 347 39.94 -14.18 -2.22
CA GLU A 347 40.39 -15.59 -2.23
C GLU A 347 40.17 -16.31 -0.90
N LYS A 348 40.18 -15.60 0.23
CA LYS A 348 39.95 -16.19 1.57
C LYS A 348 38.54 -16.75 1.74
N ALA A 349 37.55 -16.26 0.98
CA ALA A 349 36.19 -16.77 1.00
C ALA A 349 35.95 -17.92 -0.01
N ALA A 350 36.91 -18.22 -0.89
CA ALA A 350 36.78 -19.18 -2.00
C ALA A 350 36.85 -20.65 -1.54
N THR A 351 35.90 -21.05 -0.70
CA THR A 351 35.72 -22.45 -0.30
C THR A 351 34.90 -23.22 -1.35
N ASN A 352 35.02 -24.55 -1.38
CA ASN A 352 34.21 -25.38 -2.28
C ASN A 352 32.70 -25.21 -2.07
N GLU A 353 32.28 -24.92 -0.84
CA GLU A 353 30.88 -24.66 -0.49
C GLU A 353 30.40 -23.34 -1.12
N VAL A 354 31.17 -22.26 -0.98
CA VAL A 354 30.89 -20.96 -1.62
C VAL A 354 30.85 -21.11 -3.14
N ILE A 355 31.82 -21.78 -3.75
CA ILE A 355 31.84 -22.03 -5.20
C ILE A 355 30.57 -22.78 -5.64
N THR A 356 30.16 -23.81 -4.90
CA THR A 356 28.95 -24.57 -5.22
C THR A 356 27.69 -23.71 -5.09
N ALA A 357 27.63 -22.85 -4.07
CA ALA A 357 26.51 -21.95 -3.83
C ALA A 357 26.38 -20.88 -4.93
N LEU A 358 27.49 -20.25 -5.32
CA LEU A 358 27.56 -19.29 -6.43
C LEU A 358 27.16 -19.94 -7.77
N VAL A 359 27.62 -21.18 -8.02
CA VAL A 359 27.18 -21.95 -9.20
C VAL A 359 25.67 -22.20 -9.22
N ASN A 360 25.05 -22.39 -8.06
CA ASN A 360 23.59 -22.49 -7.96
C ASN A 360 22.91 -21.13 -8.14
N ALA A 361 23.51 -20.02 -7.68
CA ALA A 361 23.00 -18.66 -7.88
C ALA A 361 22.97 -18.26 -9.36
N MET A 362 23.85 -18.79 -10.21
CA MET A 362 23.74 -18.64 -11.68
C MET A 362 22.43 -19.22 -12.26
N ARG A 363 21.71 -20.05 -11.50
CA ARG A 363 20.40 -20.60 -11.87
C ARG A 363 19.24 -19.91 -11.14
N ASP A 364 19.49 -18.78 -10.47
CA ASP A 364 18.45 -18.00 -9.80
C ASP A 364 17.35 -17.60 -10.78
N ASP A 365 16.10 -17.56 -10.32
CA ASP A 365 14.96 -17.18 -11.14
C ASP A 365 15.08 -15.71 -11.62
N ASN A 366 15.77 -14.87 -10.85
CA ASN A 366 15.96 -13.46 -11.17
C ASN A 366 17.17 -13.19 -12.07
N GLY A 367 16.94 -12.45 -13.17
CA GLY A 367 18.00 -12.12 -14.14
C GLY A 367 19.12 -11.24 -13.59
N ASP A 368 18.82 -10.36 -12.63
CA ASP A 368 19.81 -9.44 -12.06
C ASP A 368 20.81 -10.23 -11.20
N VAL A 369 20.32 -11.18 -10.39
CA VAL A 369 21.17 -12.05 -9.55
C VAL A 369 22.11 -12.91 -10.40
N ARG A 370 21.62 -13.43 -11.54
CA ARG A 370 22.45 -14.23 -12.45
C ARG A 370 23.59 -13.44 -13.11
N LEU A 371 23.39 -12.13 -13.36
CA LEU A 371 24.39 -11.28 -14.02
C LEU A 371 25.57 -10.94 -13.09
N GLU A 372 25.29 -10.78 -11.80
CA GLU A 372 26.30 -10.44 -10.78
C GLU A 372 27.34 -11.56 -10.57
N GLU A 373 27.05 -12.80 -10.99
CA GLU A 373 27.98 -13.95 -10.95
C GLU A 373 28.93 -14.01 -12.14
N ILE A 374 28.69 -13.23 -13.20
CA ILE A 374 29.48 -13.28 -14.45
C ILE A 374 30.69 -12.33 -14.39
N GLU A 375 30.70 -11.37 -13.45
CA GLU A 375 31.75 -10.36 -13.26
C GLU A 375 32.68 -10.64 -12.08
#